data_AF-X5DXV5-F1
#
_entry.id   AF-X5DXV5-F1
#
_cell.length_a   1.000
_cell.length_b   1.000
_cell.length_c   1.000
_cell.angle_alpha   90.00
_cell.angle_beta   90.00
_cell.angle_gamma   90.00
#
_symmetry.space_group_name_H-M   'P 1'
#
loop_
_entity.id
_entity.type
_entity.pdbx_description
1 polymer ?
#
loop_
_entity_poly.entity_id
_entity_poly.type
_entity_poly.pdbx_seq_one_letter_code
_entity_poly.pdbx_strand_id
1 'polypeptide(L)' 'MTSPNTIDPKAGDTVRIVFGSDTFDAFVVRVEGDKVTMQIIWNDPTTPEEDIEPVFVTYPRRLIMPKE' A
#
# COMPACT_ATOMS: atom_id res chain seq x y z
N MET A 1 -4.38 11.36 -24.66
CA MET A 1 -4.25 11.74 -23.23
C MET A 1 -4.94 10.65 -22.44
N THR A 2 -4.20 9.64 -21.99
CA THR A 2 -4.73 8.55 -21.16
C THR A 2 -5.03 9.13 -19.78
N SER A 3 -6.30 9.08 -19.39
CA SER A 3 -6.78 9.50 -18.08
C SER A 3 -5.92 8.86 -16.98
N PRO A 4 -5.59 9.59 -15.89
CA PRO A 4 -4.93 8.95 -14.76
C PRO A 4 -5.84 7.80 -14.30
N ASN A 5 -5.29 6.59 -14.20
CA ASN A 5 -5.96 5.43 -13.63
C ASN A 5 -6.42 5.79 -12.21
N THR A 6 -7.64 6.31 -12.08
CA THR A 6 -8.24 6.64 -10.78
C THR A 6 -8.61 5.33 -10.12
N ILE A 7 -7.69 4.80 -9.33
CA ILE A 7 -7.94 3.57 -8.57
C ILE A 7 -8.95 3.88 -7.47
N ASP A 8 -9.87 2.95 -7.26
CA ASP A 8 -10.71 2.88 -6.07
C ASP A 8 -10.25 1.71 -5.21
N PRO A 9 -9.13 1.87 -4.46
CA PRO A 9 -8.64 0.79 -3.61
C PRO A 9 -9.71 0.45 -2.57
N LYS A 10 -9.94 -0.84 -2.37
CA LYS A 10 -10.89 -1.38 -1.39
C LYS A 10 -10.14 -2.13 -0.31
N ALA A 11 -10.75 -2.23 0.87
CA ALA A 11 -10.23 -3.11 1.91
C ALA A 11 -10.14 -4.55 1.37
N GLY A 12 -8.97 -5.16 1.51
CA GLY A 12 -8.65 -6.46 0.90
C GLY A 12 -7.74 -6.38 -0.34
N ASP A 13 -7.61 -5.22 -0.97
CA ASP A 13 -6.78 -5.08 -2.17
C ASP A 13 -5.28 -5.07 -1.80
N THR A 14 -4.45 -5.60 -2.70
CA THR A 14 -3.01 -5.37 -2.67
C THR A 14 -2.66 -4.24 -3.62
N VAL A 15 -2.00 -3.21 -3.11
CA VAL A 15 -1.60 -2.02 -3.86
C VAL A 15 -0.11 -1.78 -3.72
N ARG A 16 0.41 -0.81 -4.46
CA ARG A 16 1.81 -0.40 -4.36
C ARG A 16 1.91 1.04 -3.87
N ILE A 17 2.83 1.28 -2.93
CA ILE A 17 3.03 2.60 -2.32
C ILE A 17 4.51 2.99 -2.35
N VAL A 18 4.77 4.29 -2.31
CA VAL A 18 6.12 4.84 -2.13
C VAL A 18 6.30 5.19 -0.65
N PHE A 19 7.26 4.56 0.01
CA PHE A 19 7.62 4.80 1.41
C PHE A 19 9.10 5.18 1.48
N GLY A 20 9.40 6.45 1.76
CA GLY A 20 10.75 6.99 1.66
C GLY A 20 11.22 7.05 0.20
N SER A 21 12.38 6.45 -0.09
CA SER A 21 12.95 6.29 -1.43
C SER A 21 12.47 5.05 -2.16
N ASP A 22 11.80 4.14 -1.44
CA ASP A 22 11.54 2.79 -1.90
C ASP A 22 10.05 2.56 -2.15
N THR A 23 9.78 1.53 -2.94
CA THR A 23 8.41 1.16 -3.31
C THR A 23 8.08 -0.20 -2.74
N PHE A 24 6.97 -0.30 -2.02
CA PHE A 24 6.54 -1.51 -1.36
C PHE A 24 5.16 -1.92 -1.83
N ASP A 25 4.92 -3.23 -1.84
CA ASP A 25 3.56 -3.75 -1.91
C ASP A 25 2.92 -3.59 -0.52
N ALA A 26 1.62 -3.32 -0.49
CA ALA A 26 0.89 -3.09 0.75
C ALA A 26 -0.53 -3.63 0.64
N PHE A 27 -1.05 -4.16 1.75
CA PHE A 27 -2.42 -4.65 1.86
C PHE A 27 -3.33 -3.54 2.38
N VAL A 28 -4.42 -3.24 1.67
CA VAL A 28 -5.39 -2.22 2.09
C VAL A 28 -6.24 -2.78 3.24
N VAL A 29 -6.07 -2.17 4.42
CA VAL A 29 -6.77 -2.57 5.64
C VAL A 29 -8.11 -1.84 5.75
N ARG A 30 -8.11 -0.54 5.45
CA ARG A 30 -9.30 0.32 5.62
C ARG A 30 -9.26 1.48 4.64
N VAL A 31 -10.45 1.88 4.19
CA VAL A 31 -10.67 3.08 3.37
C VAL A 31 -11.69 3.96 4.09
N GLU A 32 -11.33 5.21 4.35
CA GLU A 32 -12.16 6.22 5.02
C GLU A 32 -12.18 7.50 4.19
N GLY A 33 -13.18 7.63 3.32
CA GLY A 33 -13.28 8.78 2.42
C GLY A 33 -12.08 8.87 1.49
N ASP A 34 -11.25 9.89 1.68
CA ASP A 34 -10.03 10.14 0.90
C ASP A 34 -8.77 9.48 1.49
N LYS A 35 -8.86 8.87 2.67
CA LYS A 35 -7.74 8.23 3.35
C LYS A 35 -7.80 6.72 3.21
N VAL A 36 -6.64 6.12 2.98
CA VAL A 36 -6.49 4.69 2.84
C VAL A 36 -5.38 4.23 3.77
N THR A 37 -5.73 3.34 4.69
CA THR A 37 -4.79 2.72 5.63
C THR A 37 -4.38 1.36 5.08
N MET A 38 -3.08 1.15 4.99
CA MET A 38 -2.47 -0.03 4.42
C MET A 38 -1.42 -0.60 5.37
N GLN A 39 -1.24 -1.92 5.32
CA GLN A 39 -0.13 -2.62 5.96
C GLN A 39 0.94 -2.91 4.91
N ILE A 40 2.17 -2.46 5.16
CA ILE A 40 3.30 -2.71 4.26
C ILE A 40 3.62 -4.21 4.27
N ILE A 41 3.79 -4.79 3.09
CA ILE A 41 4.25 -6.16 2.91
C ILE A 41 5.78 -6.09 2.76
N TRP A 42 6.48 -6.52 3.80
CA TRP A 42 7.93 -6.59 3.79
C TRP A 42 8.39 -7.91 3.18
N ASN A 43 9.03 -7.85 2.01
CA ASN A 43 9.48 -9.02 1.25
C ASN A 43 11.02 -9.16 1.30
N ASP A 44 11.62 -9.04 2.48
CA ASP A 44 13.06 -9.29 2.66
C ASP A 44 13.28 -10.74 3.10
N PRO A 45 13.89 -11.59 2.26
CA PRO A 45 14.12 -13.00 2.59
C PRO A 45 15.18 -13.20 3.69
N THR A 46 15.89 -12.14 4.09
CA THR A 46 16.92 -12.20 5.13
C THR A 46 16.37 -11.93 6.53
N THR A 47 15.14 -11.40 6.63
CA THR A 47 14.46 -11.16 7.90
C THR A 47 13.38 -12.22 8.11
N PRO A 48 13.43 -13.02 9.18
CA PRO A 48 12.36 -13.95 9.52
C PRO A 48 11.02 -13.23 9.68
N GLU A 49 9.92 -13.82 9.20
CA GLU A 49 8.59 -13.20 9.28
C GLU A 49 8.17 -12.86 10.71
N GLU A 50 8.61 -13.65 11.69
CA GLU A 50 8.35 -13.43 13.12
C GLU A 50 9.04 -12.19 13.70
N ASP A 51 10.11 -11.72 13.06
CA ASP A 51 10.87 -10.53 13.44
C ASP A 51 10.39 -9.27 12.69
N ILE A 52 9.43 -9.41 11.77
CA ILE A 52 8.87 -8.29 11.01
C ILE A 52 7.67 -7.71 11.77
N GLU A 53 7.89 -6.56 12.42
CA GLU A 53 6.77 -5.80 12.98
C GLU A 53 5.87 -5.25 11.87
N PRO A 54 4.53 -5.38 11.97
CA PRO A 54 3.62 -4.89 10.94
C PRO A 54 3.63 -3.36 10.91
N VAL A 55 4.06 -2.80 9.76
CA VAL A 55 4.07 -1.35 9.55
C VAL A 55 2.78 -0.90 8.88
N PHE A 56 2.01 -0.06 9.56
CA PHE A 56 0.80 0.55 9.03
C PHE A 56 1.07 1.99 8.58
N VAL A 57 0.57 2.33 7.40
CA VAL A 57 0.68 3.68 6.83
C VAL A 57 -0.65 4.14 6.29
N THR A 58 -0.91 5.43 6.43
CA THR A 58 -2.11 6.06 5.89
C THR A 58 -1.72 7.09 4.86
N TYR A 59 -2.18 6.89 3.63
CA TYR A 59 -1.97 7.83 2.54
C TYR A 59 -3.30 8.38 2.01
N PRO A 60 -3.30 9.58 1.44
CA PRO A 60 -4.43 10.03 0.63
C PRO A 60 -4.53 9.16 -0.62
N ARG A 61 -5.77 8.80 -0.98
CA ARG A 61 -6.13 7.88 -2.08
C ARG A 61 -5.42 8.17 -3.40
N ARG A 62 -5.15 9.45 -3.69
CA ARG A 62 -4.45 9.90 -4.91
C ARG A 62 -2.98 9.48 -5.03
N LEU A 63 -2.35 9.02 -3.95
CA LEU A 63 -0.93 8.62 -3.93
C LEU A 63 -0.74 7.10 -4.01
N ILE A 64 -1.83 6.34 -4.09
CA ILE A 64 -1.78 4.89 -4.21
C ILE A 64 -1.65 4.52 -5.67
N MET A 65 -0.79 3.54 -5.97
CA MET A 65 -0.59 3.00 -7.31
C MET A 65 -1.23 1.61 -7.44
N PRO A 66 -1.79 1.25 -8.60
CA PRO A 66 -2.39 -0.05 -8.78
C PRO A 66 -1.28 -1.09 -8.92
N LYS A 67 -1.51 -2.28 -8.40
CA LYS A 67 -0.75 -3.46 -8.77
C LYS A 67 -1.44 -4.05 -10.00
N GLU A 68 -0.71 -4.19 -11.11
CA GLU A 68 -1.24 -4.78 -12.36
C GLU A 68 -1.74 -6.21 -12.16
#